data_AF-A0A849MAB7-F1
#
_entry.id   AF-A0A849MAB7-F1
#
_cell.length_a   1.000
_cell.length_b   1.000
_cell.length_c   1.000
_cell.angle_alpha   90.00
_cell.angle_beta   90.00
_cell.angle_gamma   90.00
#
_symmetry.space_group_name_H-M   'P 1'
#
loop_
_entity.id
_entity.type
_entity.pdbx_description
1 polymer ?
#
loop_
_entity_poly.entity_id
_entity_poly.type
_entity_poly.pdbx_seq_one_letter_code
_entity_poly.pdbx_strand_id
1 'polypeptide(L)'
;MDFLNILIDLLFLSGTIPIEYKYSDPVFSLGSGFMGMLVISLDWIAYMTLGKSFFSLTHGGLKSVRLIILWVVGGVITGYFGTVAAIFQLNRFGCLAAGITGPLILPQLRRLFSQSEEIQEATEENEEDE
;
A
#
# COMPACT_ATOMS: atom_id res chain seq x y z
N MET A 1 -15.59 -14.79 17.97
CA MET A 1 -15.50 -14.88 16.51
C MET A 1 -14.04 -15.09 16.16
N ASP A 2 -13.75 -16.10 15.33
CA ASP A 2 -12.38 -16.36 14.89
C ASP A 2 -11.87 -15.26 13.96
N PHE A 3 -10.56 -14.98 14.04
CA PHE A 3 -9.85 -13.97 13.24
C PHE A 3 -10.22 -14.02 11.75
N LEU A 4 -10.31 -15.23 11.19
CA LEU A 4 -10.59 -15.48 9.78
C LEU A 4 -12.03 -15.09 9.40
N ASN A 5 -12.99 -15.28 10.30
CA ASN A 5 -14.38 -14.89 10.06
C ASN A 5 -14.54 -13.36 10.05
N ILE A 6 -13.81 -12.64 10.90
CA ILE A 6 -13.80 -11.17 10.92
C ILE A 6 -13.16 -10.63 9.63
N LEU A 7 -12.08 -11.27 9.16
CA LEU A 7 -11.44 -10.89 7.89
C LEU A 7 -12.39 -11.09 6.69
N ILE A 8 -13.09 -12.22 6.62
CA ILE A 8 -14.06 -12.49 5.55
C ILE A 8 -15.22 -11.49 5.63
N ASP A 9 -15.73 -11.21 6.82
CA ASP A 9 -16.83 -10.26 7.01
C ASP A 9 -16.44 -8.83 6.60
N LEU A 10 -15.21 -8.43 6.92
CA LEU A 10 -14.63 -7.18 6.44
C LEU A 10 -14.51 -7.17 4.91
N LEU A 11 -13.99 -8.23 4.29
CA LEU A 11 -13.73 -8.21 2.84
C LEU A 11 -15.01 -8.33 2.00
N PHE A 12 -15.99 -9.14 2.43
CA PHE A 12 -17.11 -9.56 1.58
C PHE A 12 -18.51 -9.24 2.10
N LEU A 13 -18.74 -9.14 3.42
CA LEU A 13 -20.10 -8.99 3.98
C LEU A 13 -20.36 -7.60 4.54
N SER A 14 -20.14 -7.39 5.84
CA SER A 14 -20.49 -6.17 6.58
C SER A 14 -19.60 -5.00 6.19
N GLY A 15 -18.31 -5.28 6.00
CA GLY A 15 -17.36 -4.30 5.54
C GLY A 15 -16.77 -3.39 6.59
N THR A 16 -17.27 -3.43 7.81
CA THR A 16 -16.83 -2.60 8.93
C THR A 16 -16.38 -3.49 10.07
N ILE A 17 -15.21 -3.21 10.66
CA ILE A 17 -14.80 -3.86 11.90
C ILE A 17 -15.19 -2.96 13.08
N PRO A 18 -15.93 -3.48 14.07
CA PRO A 18 -16.19 -2.74 15.30
C PRO A 18 -14.88 -2.51 16.06
N ILE A 19 -14.69 -1.29 16.58
CA ILE A 19 -13.44 -0.85 17.22
C ILE A 19 -13.10 -1.68 18.48
N GLU A 20 -14.09 -2.32 19.09
CA GLU A 20 -13.95 -3.09 20.34
C GLU A 20 -13.26 -4.47 20.18
N TYR A 21 -13.00 -4.94 18.95
CA TYR A 21 -12.35 -6.22 18.76
C TYR A 21 -10.83 -6.14 19.00
N LYS A 22 -10.32 -6.99 19.89
CA LYS A 22 -8.88 -7.12 20.21
C LYS A 22 -7.96 -7.39 18.99
N TYR A 23 -8.53 -7.85 17.89
CA TYR A 23 -7.81 -8.18 16.65
C TYR A 23 -8.14 -7.22 15.49
N SER A 24 -8.77 -6.07 15.74
CA SER A 24 -9.16 -5.11 14.70
C SER A 24 -7.99 -4.66 13.82
N ASP A 25 -6.87 -4.29 14.44
CA ASP A 25 -5.67 -3.81 13.74
C ASP A 25 -5.03 -4.87 12.81
N PRO A 26 -4.68 -6.08 13.30
CA PRO A 26 -4.08 -7.09 12.43
C PRO A 26 -5.05 -7.60 11.36
N VAL A 27 -6.37 -7.63 11.63
CA VAL A 27 -7.37 -8.00 10.61
C VAL A 27 -7.45 -6.94 9.52
N PHE A 28 -7.46 -5.66 9.89
CA PHE A 28 -7.50 -4.56 8.93
C PHE A 28 -6.24 -4.52 8.06
N SER A 29 -5.06 -4.72 8.67
CA SER A 29 -3.78 -4.79 7.97
C SER A 29 -3.72 -5.96 6.98
N LEU A 30 -4.20 -7.15 7.36
CA LEU A 30 -4.31 -8.25 6.40
C LEU A 30 -5.32 -7.96 5.29
N GLY A 31 -6.44 -7.33 5.65
CA GLY A 31 -7.50 -6.93 4.71
C GLY A 31 -7.01 -5.92 3.67
N SER A 32 -6.21 -4.93 4.07
CA SER A 32 -5.61 -3.96 3.15
C SER A 32 -4.60 -4.60 2.20
N GLY A 33 -3.82 -5.58 2.67
CA GLY A 33 -2.95 -6.40 1.82
C GLY A 33 -3.72 -7.17 0.75
N PHE A 34 -4.84 -7.82 1.14
CA PHE A 34 -5.71 -8.53 0.20
C PHE A 34 -6.37 -7.61 -0.82
N MET A 35 -6.89 -6.45 -0.38
CA MET A 35 -7.46 -5.46 -1.28
C MET A 35 -6.40 -4.90 -2.25
N GLY A 36 -5.19 -4.62 -1.76
CA GLY A 36 -4.05 -4.23 -2.61
C GLY A 36 -3.72 -5.29 -3.65
N MET A 37 -3.75 -6.58 -3.28
CA MET A 37 -3.54 -7.70 -4.21
C MET A 37 -4.61 -7.75 -5.30
N LEU A 38 -5.88 -7.53 -4.95
CA LEU A 38 -6.97 -7.50 -5.91
C LEU A 38 -6.79 -6.37 -6.91
N VAL A 39 -6.44 -5.17 -6.44
CA VAL A 39 -6.25 -4.00 -7.32
C VAL A 39 -5.10 -4.23 -8.31
N ILE A 40 -3.94 -4.73 -7.86
CA ILE A 40 -2.81 -4.98 -8.77
C ILE A 40 -3.09 -6.13 -9.73
N SER A 41 -3.86 -7.14 -9.30
CA SER A 41 -4.30 -8.23 -10.18
C SER A 41 -5.25 -7.72 -11.26
N LEU A 42 -6.13 -6.79 -10.91
CA LEU A 42 -7.05 -6.14 -11.85
C LEU A 42 -6.30 -5.26 -12.84
N ASP A 43 -5.29 -4.51 -12.38
CA ASP A 43 -4.41 -3.71 -13.25
C ASP A 43 -3.59 -4.58 -14.19
N TRP A 44 -3.12 -5.75 -13.74
CA TRP A 44 -2.47 -6.72 -14.61
C TRP A 44 -3.41 -7.23 -15.69
N ILE A 45 -4.63 -7.64 -15.34
CA ILE A 45 -5.62 -8.12 -16.30
C ILE A 45 -5.96 -7.01 -17.29
N ALA A 46 -6.11 -5.77 -16.82
CA ALA A 46 -6.29 -4.60 -17.68
C ALA A 46 -5.10 -4.40 -18.63
N TYR A 47 -3.87 -4.50 -18.14
CA TYR A 47 -2.67 -4.43 -18.99
C TYR A 47 -2.65 -5.52 -20.06
N MET A 48 -3.01 -6.75 -19.71
CA MET A 48 -3.04 -7.88 -20.64
C MET A 48 -4.13 -7.76 -21.71
N THR A 49 -5.27 -7.13 -21.37
CA THR A 49 -6.44 -7.00 -22.26
C THR A 49 -6.42 -5.72 -23.10
N LEU A 50 -5.95 -4.61 -22.54
CA LEU A 50 -5.97 -3.27 -23.17
C LEU A 50 -4.58 -2.82 -23.65
N GLY A 51 -3.50 -3.53 -23.28
CA GLY A 51 -2.11 -3.15 -23.58
C GLY A 51 -1.61 -1.93 -22.81
N LYS A 52 -2.40 -1.41 -21.86
CA LYS A 52 -2.08 -0.24 -21.02
C LYS A 52 -2.47 -0.53 -19.56
N SER A 53 -1.57 -0.22 -18.63
CA SER A 53 -1.80 -0.30 -17.18
C SER A 53 -2.36 1.04 -16.71
N PHE A 54 -3.37 1.02 -15.85
CA PHE A 54 -3.98 2.22 -15.27
C PHE A 54 -3.02 2.93 -14.32
N PHE A 55 -2.19 2.15 -13.62
CA PHE A 55 -1.16 2.69 -12.72
C PHE A 55 0.17 2.98 -13.43
N SER A 56 0.22 2.91 -14.76
CA SER A 56 1.42 3.12 -15.58
C SER A 56 2.60 2.23 -15.17
N LEU A 57 2.34 1.03 -14.65
CA LEU A 57 3.38 0.07 -14.31
C LEU A 57 3.76 -0.78 -15.51
N THR A 58 5.07 -0.93 -15.70
CA THR A 58 5.63 -1.85 -16.69
C THR A 58 5.46 -3.29 -16.22
N HIS A 59 4.37 -3.91 -16.63
CA HIS A 59 4.08 -5.32 -16.40
C HIS A 59 4.89 -6.17 -17.39
N GLY A 60 6.04 -6.68 -16.93
CA GLY A 60 6.94 -7.51 -17.74
C GLY A 60 7.49 -8.69 -16.96
N GLY A 61 7.02 -9.91 -17.29
CA GLY A 61 7.57 -11.18 -16.80
C GLY A 61 7.78 -11.23 -15.27
N LEU A 62 9.00 -11.55 -14.83
CA LEU A 62 9.38 -11.66 -13.41
C LEU A 62 9.23 -10.35 -12.60
N LYS A 63 9.29 -9.17 -13.23
CA LYS A 63 9.10 -7.88 -12.53
C LYS A 63 7.69 -7.72 -11.98
N SER A 64 6.77 -8.35 -12.67
CA SER A 64 5.34 -8.30 -12.43
C SER A 64 4.97 -9.11 -11.17
N VAL A 65 5.63 -10.26 -10.93
CA VAL A 65 5.50 -11.03 -9.66
C VAL A 65 6.06 -10.26 -8.48
N ARG A 66 7.23 -9.62 -8.65
CA ARG A 66 7.82 -8.76 -7.61
C ARG A 66 6.90 -7.59 -7.24
N LEU A 67 6.24 -7.01 -8.23
CA LEU A 67 5.27 -5.94 -8.03
C LEU A 67 4.07 -6.39 -7.20
N ILE A 68 3.51 -7.57 -7.45
CA ILE A 68 2.41 -8.13 -6.66
C ILE A 68 2.84 -8.30 -5.19
N ILE A 69 4.01 -8.89 -4.95
CA ILE A 69 4.54 -9.09 -3.58
C ILE A 69 4.73 -7.74 -2.89
N LEU A 70 5.33 -6.76 -3.57
CA LEU A 70 5.54 -5.42 -3.04
C LEU A 70 4.21 -4.73 -2.71
N TRP A 71 3.18 -4.93 -3.54
CA TRP A 71 1.83 -4.38 -3.31
C TRP A 71 1.18 -4.97 -2.06
N VAL A 72 1.27 -6.30 -1.89
CA VAL A 72 0.74 -6.98 -0.70
C VAL A 72 1.45 -6.49 0.56
N VAL A 73 2.80 -6.49 0.55
CA VAL A 73 3.60 -6.06 1.70
C VAL A 73 3.36 -4.59 2.01
N GLY A 74 3.33 -3.72 0.99
CA GLY A 74 3.03 -2.30 1.15
C GLY A 74 1.63 -2.07 1.73
N GLY A 75 0.63 -2.80 1.24
CA GLY A 75 -0.74 -2.72 1.75
C GLY A 75 -0.86 -3.16 3.21
N VAL A 76 -0.16 -4.23 3.61
CA VAL A 76 -0.12 -4.70 5.01
C VAL A 76 0.54 -3.65 5.92
N ILE A 77 1.71 -3.14 5.53
CA ILE A 77 2.46 -2.15 6.32
C ILE A 77 1.64 -0.85 6.45
N THR A 78 1.14 -0.32 5.35
CA THR A 78 0.33 0.92 5.37
C THR A 78 -0.99 0.73 6.10
N GLY A 79 -1.61 -0.46 6.00
CA GLY A 79 -2.79 -0.79 6.80
C GLY A 79 -2.50 -0.78 8.29
N TYR A 80 -1.40 -1.42 8.71
CA TYR A 80 -0.99 -1.46 10.12
C TYR A 80 -0.63 -0.07 10.66
N PHE A 81 0.19 0.70 9.92
CA PHE A 81 0.53 2.05 10.33
C PHE A 81 -0.68 2.98 10.36
N GLY A 82 -1.59 2.83 9.40
CA GLY A 82 -2.77 3.66 9.31
C GLY A 82 -3.82 3.36 10.39
N THR A 83 -3.89 2.13 10.92
CA THR A 83 -4.71 1.83 12.11
C THR A 83 -4.04 2.36 13.38
N VAL A 84 -2.72 2.16 13.54
CA VAL A 84 -1.96 2.67 14.69
C VAL A 84 -2.02 4.19 14.79
N ALA A 85 -1.93 4.89 13.65
CA ALA A 85 -2.04 6.35 13.59
C ALA A 85 -3.50 6.86 13.55
N ALA A 86 -4.49 5.98 13.61
CA ALA A 86 -5.93 6.29 13.49
C ALA A 86 -6.29 7.13 12.25
N ILE A 87 -5.52 6.98 11.16
CA ILE A 87 -5.69 7.73 9.91
C ILE A 87 -6.81 7.12 9.06
N PHE A 88 -6.94 5.79 9.07
CA PHE A 88 -7.97 5.09 8.31
C PHE A 88 -9.14 4.66 9.19
N GLN A 89 -10.35 4.80 8.63
CA GLN A 89 -11.53 4.15 9.19
C GLN A 89 -11.43 2.64 8.96
N LEU A 90 -11.79 1.84 9.98
CA LEU A 90 -11.83 0.37 9.96
C LEU A 90 -12.98 -0.15 9.09
N ASN A 91 -12.96 0.20 7.80
CA ASN A 91 -13.96 -0.12 6.80
C ASN A 91 -13.27 -0.59 5.51
N ARG A 92 -14.00 -1.27 4.62
CA ARG A 92 -13.52 -1.74 3.30
C ARG A 92 -12.82 -0.66 2.49
N PHE A 93 -13.36 0.54 2.48
CA PHE A 93 -12.77 1.67 1.76
C PHE A 93 -11.43 2.08 2.36
N GLY A 94 -11.28 2.01 3.69
CA GLY A 94 -10.00 2.23 4.36
C GLY A 94 -8.97 1.18 3.96
N CYS A 95 -9.36 -0.10 3.92
CA CYS A 95 -8.48 -1.17 3.45
C CYS A 95 -8.05 -0.96 1.99
N LEU A 96 -8.97 -0.57 1.11
CA LEU A 96 -8.69 -0.29 -0.30
C LEU A 96 -7.74 0.91 -0.43
N ALA A 97 -8.01 2.00 0.30
CA ALA A 97 -7.16 3.19 0.29
C ALA A 97 -5.76 2.87 0.79
N ALA A 98 -5.62 2.13 1.89
CA ALA A 98 -4.32 1.70 2.42
C ALA A 98 -3.58 0.77 1.45
N GLY A 99 -4.29 -0.18 0.84
CA GLY A 99 -3.74 -1.13 -0.14
C GLY A 99 -3.24 -0.47 -1.43
N ILE A 100 -3.88 0.63 -1.86
CA ILE A 100 -3.45 1.41 -3.04
C ILE A 100 -2.33 2.39 -2.67
N THR A 101 -2.47 3.10 -1.54
CA THR A 101 -1.56 4.18 -1.14
C THR A 101 -0.17 3.66 -0.81
N GLY A 102 -0.05 2.52 -0.12
CA GLY A 102 1.24 1.98 0.31
C GLY A 102 2.27 1.82 -0.81
N PRO A 103 1.99 1.06 -1.88
CA PRO A 103 2.94 0.89 -2.98
C PRO A 103 3.17 2.18 -3.79
N LEU A 104 2.21 3.11 -3.81
CA LEU A 104 2.37 4.41 -4.46
C LEU A 104 3.25 5.39 -3.67
N ILE A 105 3.33 5.24 -2.34
CA ILE A 105 4.14 6.15 -1.52
C ILE A 105 5.63 5.82 -1.62
N LEU A 106 6.00 4.56 -1.87
CA LEU A 106 7.40 4.13 -2.02
C LEU A 106 8.20 4.90 -3.10
N PRO A 107 7.73 5.04 -4.35
CA PRO A 107 8.46 5.82 -5.35
C PRO A 107 8.52 7.32 -5.01
N GLN A 108 7.54 7.85 -4.28
CA GLN A 108 7.57 9.25 -3.83
C GLN A 108 8.59 9.46 -2.71
N LEU A 109 8.65 8.54 -1.73
CA LEU A 109 9.66 8.55 -0.67
C LEU A 109 11.07 8.53 -1.24
N ARG A 110 11.35 7.64 -2.20
CA ARG A 110 12.67 7.58 -2.84
C ARG A 110 13.05 8.90 -3.52
N ARG A 111 12.11 9.55 -4.22
CA ARG A 111 12.38 10.87 -4.84
C ARG A 111 12.69 11.94 -3.80
N LEU A 112 11.95 11.95 -2.69
CA LEU A 112 12.18 12.90 -1.60
C LEU A 112 13.55 12.69 -0.93
N PHE A 113 13.95 11.44 -0.70
CA PHE A 113 15.26 11.13 -0.12
C PHE A 113 16.42 11.45 -1.08
N SER A 114 16.30 11.13 -2.36
CA SER A 114 17.34 11.50 -3.35
C SER A 114 17.45 13.02 -3.52
N GLN A 115 16.35 13.76 -3.43
CA GLN A 115 16.37 15.21 -3.50
C GLN A 115 17.00 15.83 -2.24
N SER A 116 16.78 15.25 -1.05
CA SER A 116 17.46 15.73 0.16
C SER A 116 18.96 15.47 0.16
N GLU A 117 19.41 14.42 -0.51
CA GLU A 117 20.84 14.08 -0.67
C GLU A 117 21.54 15.09 -1.61
N GLU A 118 20.94 15.43 -2.75
CA GLU A 118 21.44 16.50 -3.64
C GLU A 118 21.47 17.89 -2.97
N ILE A 119 20.53 18.18 -2.08
CA ILE A 119 20.49 19.47 -1.36
C ILE A 119 21.54 19.54 -0.25
N GLN A 120 21.89 18.41 0.38
CA GLN A 120 22.94 18.36 1.40
C GLN A 120 24.33 18.53 0.79
N GLU A 121 24.64 17.86 -0.31
CA GLU A 121 25.95 18.01 -0.99
C GLU A 121 26.17 19.45 -1.52
N ALA A 122 25.13 20.09 -2.06
CA ALA A 122 25.21 21.47 -2.56
C ALA A 122 25.33 22.55 -1.46
N THR A 123 25.05 22.20 -0.20
CA THR A 123 25.22 23.11 0.95
C THR A 123 26.64 22.99 1.53
N GLU A 124 27.21 21.79 1.54
CA GLU A 124 28.59 21.54 2.01
C GLU A 124 29.65 22.14 1.06
N GLU A 125 29.45 22.10 -0.28
CA GLU A 125 30.38 22.76 -1.22
C GLU A 125 30.37 24.30 -1.12
N ASN A 126 29.29 24.92 -0.64
CA ASN A 126 29.21 26.38 -0.49
C ASN A 126 29.78 26.91 0.83
N GLU A 127 29.97 26.05 1.84
CA GLU A 127 30.62 26.41 3.11
C GLU A 127 32.15 26.22 3.08
N GLU A 128 32.70 25.47 2.11
CA GLU A 128 34.16 25.33 1.92
C GLU A 128 34.80 26.43 1.07
N ASP A 129 33.99 27.25 0.37
CA ASP A 129 34.42 28.34 -0.51
C ASP A 129 34.27 29.77 0.12
N GLU A 130 33.87 29.89 1.39
CA GLU A 130 33.94 31.13 2.22
C GLU A 130 35.15 31.16 3.17
#